data_AF-R5AQ57-F1
#
_entry.id   AF-R5AQ57-F1
#
_cell.length_a   1.000
_cell.length_b   1.000
_cell.length_c   1.000
_cell.angle_alpha   90.00
_cell.angle_beta   90.00
_cell.angle_gamma   90.00
#
_symmetry.space_group_name_H-M   'P 1'
#
loop_
_entity.id
_entity.type
_entity.pdbx_description
1 polymer ?
#
loop_
_entity_poly.entity_id
_entity_poly.type
_entity_poly.pdbx_seq_one_letter_code
_entity_poly.pdbx_strand_id
1 'polypeptide(L)'
;MRAHFLCTELRLLLTAYSQLTGDIMQTNIEESDVPMVQVSEHWGARESHALWQGKILTVEQFKAVCGYGEPSNPDHIYSYNCRHTHYPYWPGISEPIEYQPEPGPFTVNGRQYTYYEATQKQRAMERQIRALKREVNAGGNPDLKSEIRQRTREYKAFSDACGIREKLERLHVLGYDRSTSARVTKSMREMQRKVTLRTKNDPVRDRLGSAMISHPQEVESILKSWDEKGVQYFFRKSDMAYSPGLILGQKGQVVIDPEASIGAWRHENRHVLDDEANGWPGMRYYNSAARMIKYEHRGYAEEIAIARELKDKELRKQLLKLRKKRDEEINAEIRKQ
;
A
#
# COMPACT_ATOMS: atom_id res chain seq x y z
N MET A 1 0.36 -12.34 24.32
CA MET A 1 0.63 -10.89 24.15
C MET A 1 1.86 -10.75 23.25
N ARG A 2 1.69 -10.65 21.92
CA ARG A 2 2.84 -10.41 21.03
C ARG A 2 3.15 -8.93 21.08
N ALA A 3 4.20 -8.55 21.80
CA ALA A 3 4.69 -7.18 21.88
C ALA A 3 5.18 -6.75 20.49
N HIS A 4 4.28 -6.22 19.68
CA HIS A 4 4.61 -5.59 18.41
C HIS A 4 4.99 -4.14 18.69
N PHE A 5 6.16 -3.92 19.30
CA PHE A 5 6.74 -2.59 19.31
C PHE A 5 6.85 -2.12 17.87
N LEU A 6 6.20 -1.00 17.56
CA LEU A 6 6.37 -0.36 16.26
C LEU A 6 7.86 -0.02 16.16
N CYS A 7 8.51 -0.38 15.05
CA CYS A 7 9.95 -0.16 14.83
C CYS A 7 10.41 1.29 15.11
N THR A 8 9.49 2.25 15.15
CA THR A 8 9.72 3.65 15.51
C THR A 8 9.92 3.85 17.02
N GLU A 9 9.06 3.28 17.86
CA GLU A 9 9.15 3.40 19.33
C GLU A 9 10.45 2.77 19.84
N LEU A 10 10.81 1.60 19.31
CA LEU A 10 12.05 0.93 19.67
C LEU A 10 13.29 1.78 19.35
N ARG A 11 13.27 2.58 18.28
CA ARG A 11 14.41 3.45 17.92
C ARG A 11 14.56 4.64 18.86
N LEU A 12 13.45 5.20 19.32
CA LEU A 12 13.46 6.27 20.33
C LEU A 12 14.02 5.73 21.65
N LEU A 13 13.55 4.56 22.09
CA LEU A 13 14.06 3.90 23.29
C LEU A 13 15.55 3.58 23.20
N LEU A 14 16.01 3.04 22.08
CA LEU A 14 17.44 2.75 21.87
C LEU A 14 18.31 4.03 21.88
N THR A 15 17.80 5.13 21.32
CA THR A 15 18.52 6.41 21.33
C THR A 15 18.60 6.96 22.75
N ALA A 16 17.48 6.97 23.49
CA ALA A 16 17.46 7.41 24.88
C ALA A 16 18.34 6.55 25.79
N TYR A 17 18.34 5.23 25.60
CA TYR A 17 19.23 4.32 26.31
C TYR A 17 20.70 4.65 26.02
N SER A 18 21.04 4.86 24.75
CA SER A 18 22.41 5.22 24.36
C SER A 18 22.88 6.53 25.01
N GLN A 19 22.00 7.55 25.05
CA GLN A 19 22.28 8.82 25.71
C GLN A 19 22.53 8.63 27.21
N LEU A 20 21.62 7.93 27.90
CA LEU A 20 21.78 7.63 29.33
C LEU A 20 23.08 6.87 29.62
N THR A 21 23.41 5.86 28.82
CA THR A 21 24.69 5.14 29.00
C THR A 21 25.88 6.03 28.75
N GLY A 22 25.78 6.97 27.80
CA GLY A 22 26.81 7.96 27.54
C GLY A 22 27.04 8.89 28.71
N ASP A 23 25.97 9.41 29.30
CA ASP A 23 26.03 10.30 30.46
C ASP A 23 26.70 9.59 31.65
N ILE A 24 26.31 8.34 31.94
CA ILE A 24 26.91 7.55 33.03
C ILE A 24 28.41 7.32 32.78
N MET A 25 28.80 6.95 31.56
CA MET A 25 30.22 6.75 31.23
C MET A 25 31.01 8.04 31.38
N GLN A 26 30.46 9.16 30.91
CA GLN A 26 31.11 10.46 31.02
C GLN A 26 31.27 10.89 32.48
N THR A 27 30.24 10.69 33.33
CA THR A 27 30.34 10.97 34.77
C THR A 27 31.45 10.15 35.42
N ASN A 28 31.53 8.85 35.12
CA ASN A 28 32.59 8.00 35.67
C ASN A 28 33.99 8.44 35.21
N ILE A 29 34.12 8.89 33.96
CA ILE A 29 35.37 9.41 33.39
C ILE A 29 35.80 10.69 34.11
N GLU A 30 34.86 11.60 34.37
CA GLU A 30 35.09 12.86 35.07
C GLU A 30 35.41 12.64 36.55
N GLU A 31 34.72 11.73 37.24
CA GLU A 31 34.98 11.41 38.65
C GLU A 31 36.31 10.65 38.87
N SER A 32 36.76 9.89 37.88
CA SER A 32 38.00 9.08 37.96
C SER A 32 39.22 9.80 37.40
N ASP A 33 39.10 11.09 37.04
CA ASP A 33 40.16 11.90 36.42
C ASP A 33 40.86 11.21 35.24
N VAL A 34 40.09 10.51 34.40
CA VAL A 34 40.65 9.79 33.25
C VAL A 34 41.04 10.79 32.16
N PRO A 35 42.28 10.79 31.67
CA PRO A 35 42.75 11.84 30.75
C PRO A 35 42.24 11.65 29.31
N MET A 36 41.87 10.42 28.93
CA MET A 36 41.52 10.06 27.56
C MET A 36 40.33 9.10 27.50
N VAL A 37 39.71 9.05 26.33
CA VAL A 37 38.61 8.14 26.02
C VAL A 37 38.88 7.44 24.70
N GLN A 38 38.48 6.17 24.59
CA GLN A 38 38.42 5.47 23.32
C GLN A 38 36.97 5.45 22.83
N VAL A 39 36.73 5.94 21.61
CA VAL A 39 35.41 5.88 20.98
C VAL A 39 35.25 4.53 20.28
N SER A 40 34.13 3.86 20.54
CA SER A 40 33.83 2.56 19.93
C SER A 40 33.82 2.60 18.41
N GLU A 41 34.10 1.45 17.77
CA GLU A 41 33.94 1.26 16.33
C GLU A 41 32.88 0.23 16.01
N HIS A 42 32.05 0.50 15.01
CA HIS A 42 31.11 -0.47 14.48
C HIS A 42 30.93 -0.29 12.97
N TRP A 43 30.54 -1.38 12.31
CA TRP A 43 30.21 -1.35 10.88
C TRP A 43 28.96 -0.51 10.61
N GLY A 44 28.98 0.25 9.52
CA GLY A 44 27.87 1.06 9.04
C GLY A 44 27.66 2.31 9.87
N ALA A 45 28.72 2.85 10.46
CA ALA A 45 28.71 4.20 10.98
C ALA A 45 28.51 5.21 9.86
N ARG A 46 28.03 6.40 10.22
CA ARG A 46 27.87 7.48 9.25
C ARG A 46 29.24 7.94 8.79
N GLU A 47 29.31 8.49 7.58
CA GLU A 47 30.54 9.07 7.05
C GLU A 47 31.10 10.17 7.96
N SER A 48 30.23 10.98 8.56
CA SER A 48 30.60 11.97 9.58
C SER A 48 31.27 11.37 10.83
N HIS A 49 30.89 10.14 11.20
CA HIS A 49 31.42 9.46 12.38
C HIS A 49 32.77 8.79 12.10
N ALA A 50 33.10 8.51 10.84
CA ALA A 50 34.38 7.92 10.46
C ALA A 50 35.59 8.77 10.89
N LEU A 51 35.37 10.07 11.12
CA LEU A 51 36.40 11.00 11.60
C LEU A 51 36.88 10.70 13.03
N TRP A 52 36.05 10.08 13.88
CA TRP A 52 36.36 9.88 15.29
C TRP A 52 36.16 8.45 15.78
N GLN A 53 35.49 7.60 14.99
CA GLN A 53 35.26 6.20 15.33
C GLN A 53 36.59 5.44 15.54
N GLY A 54 36.69 4.64 16.60
CA GLY A 54 37.88 3.83 16.92
C GLY A 54 39.06 4.61 17.50
N LYS A 55 38.99 5.95 17.53
CA LYS A 55 40.10 6.80 17.98
C LYS A 55 40.14 6.92 19.50
N ILE A 56 41.36 7.11 20.00
CA ILE A 56 41.63 7.52 21.36
C ILE A 56 41.84 9.03 21.35
N LEU A 57 41.05 9.74 22.14
CA LEU A 57 41.01 11.21 22.20
C LEU A 57 41.18 11.67 23.64
N THR A 58 41.76 12.85 23.87
CA THR A 58 41.62 13.48 25.19
C THR A 58 40.15 13.80 25.45
N VAL A 59 39.75 13.94 26.72
CA VAL A 59 38.35 14.29 27.06
C VAL A 59 37.89 15.58 26.37
N GLU A 60 38.79 16.57 26.26
CA GLU A 60 38.53 17.83 25.55
C GLU A 60 38.34 17.61 24.03
N GLN A 61 39.22 16.83 23.40
CA GLN A 61 39.11 16.47 21.99
C GLN A 61 37.84 15.67 21.70
N PHE A 62 37.46 14.78 22.62
CA PHE A 62 36.22 14.02 22.51
C PHE A 62 35.00 14.95 22.47
N LYS A 63 34.90 15.91 23.41
CA LYS A 63 33.83 16.90 23.42
C LYS A 63 33.80 17.72 22.13
N ALA A 64 34.95 18.19 21.66
CA ALA A 64 35.05 19.04 20.46
C ALA A 64 34.81 18.30 19.14
N VAL A 65 35.44 17.13 18.92
CA VAL A 65 35.41 16.42 17.63
C VAL A 65 34.16 15.55 17.50
N CYS A 66 33.71 14.95 18.61
CA CYS A 66 32.52 14.10 18.62
C CYS A 66 31.25 14.89 18.93
N GLY A 67 31.32 16.19 19.28
CA GLY A 67 30.17 17.03 19.63
C GLY A 67 29.44 16.58 20.89
N TYR A 68 30.12 15.87 21.81
CA TYR A 68 29.49 15.40 23.04
C TYR A 68 28.93 16.59 23.84
N GLY A 69 27.64 16.55 24.18
CA GLY A 69 26.96 17.65 24.84
C GLY A 69 26.38 18.71 23.88
N GLU A 70 26.35 18.46 22.57
CA GLU A 70 25.73 19.34 21.56
C GLU A 70 24.46 18.73 20.94
N PRO A 71 23.30 18.69 21.63
CA PRO A 71 22.07 18.10 21.10
C PRO A 71 21.58 18.69 19.77
N SER A 72 21.95 19.95 19.47
CA SER A 72 21.61 20.64 18.22
C SER A 72 22.41 20.15 17.01
N ASN A 73 23.57 19.54 17.22
CA ASN A 73 24.43 19.02 16.17
C ASN A 73 23.90 17.65 15.71
N PRO A 74 23.43 17.44 14.47
CA PRO A 74 22.87 16.14 14.06
C PRO A 74 23.89 15.00 13.99
N ASP A 75 25.19 15.31 13.98
CA ASP A 75 26.30 14.36 13.83
C ASP A 75 27.10 14.15 15.13
N HIS A 76 26.64 14.70 16.25
CA HIS A 76 27.28 14.42 17.54
C HIS A 76 27.16 12.93 17.92
N ILE A 77 28.11 12.46 18.74
CA ILE A 77 28.01 11.18 19.42
C ILE A 77 26.76 11.18 20.31
N TYR A 78 26.00 10.07 20.31
CA TYR A 78 24.67 9.96 20.93
C TYR A 78 23.53 10.75 20.25
N SER A 79 23.76 11.27 19.03
CA SER A 79 22.68 11.73 18.15
C SER A 79 21.72 10.61 17.73
N TYR A 80 20.65 10.97 17.01
CA TYR A 80 19.57 10.06 16.61
C TYR A 80 20.05 8.77 15.92
N ASN A 81 19.70 7.60 16.46
CA ASN A 81 20.19 6.30 15.95
C ASN A 81 21.73 6.15 15.88
N CYS A 82 22.49 6.98 16.59
CA CYS A 82 23.90 6.72 16.88
C CYS A 82 24.00 5.44 17.73
N ARG A 83 25.05 4.64 17.52
CA ARG A 83 25.29 3.39 18.25
C ARG A 83 26.66 3.36 18.91
N HIS A 84 27.36 4.48 18.84
CA HIS A 84 28.65 4.65 19.45
C HIS A 84 28.48 4.80 20.95
N THR A 85 29.40 4.18 21.66
CA THR A 85 29.74 4.51 23.04
C THR A 85 31.20 4.96 23.10
N HIS A 86 31.60 5.50 24.24
CA HIS A 86 32.98 5.77 24.57
C HIS A 86 33.37 5.05 25.87
N TYR A 87 34.66 4.78 26.03
CA TYR A 87 35.23 4.07 27.16
C TYR A 87 36.38 4.87 27.76
N PRO A 88 36.62 4.81 29.09
CA PRO A 88 37.79 5.43 29.70
C PRO A 88 39.08 4.78 29.17
N TYR A 89 40.10 5.59 28.93
CA TYR A 89 41.41 5.13 28.46
C TYR A 89 42.54 5.76 29.29
N TRP A 90 43.31 4.92 29.99
CA TRP A 90 44.48 5.33 30.75
C TRP A 90 45.76 5.06 29.93
N PRO A 91 46.51 6.09 29.52
CA PRO A 91 47.78 5.91 28.82
C PRO A 91 48.73 5.02 29.60
N GLY A 92 49.23 3.96 28.96
CA GLY A 92 50.16 3.01 29.57
C GLY A 92 49.53 1.93 30.46
N ILE A 93 48.22 1.98 30.72
CA ILE A 93 47.47 0.93 31.44
C ILE A 93 46.44 0.27 30.54
N SER A 94 45.69 1.06 29.77
CA SER A 94 44.65 0.57 28.88
C SER A 94 45.23 0.08 27.54
N GLU A 95 44.84 -1.13 27.16
CA GLU A 95 45.07 -1.65 25.80
C GLU A 95 43.99 -1.12 24.85
N PRO A 96 44.35 -0.53 23.69
CA PRO A 96 43.36 -0.11 22.70
C PRO A 96 42.52 -1.29 22.23
N ILE A 97 41.19 -1.10 22.19
CA ILE A 97 40.30 -2.08 21.59
C ILE A 97 40.55 -2.14 20.08
N GLU A 98 40.90 -3.33 19.58
CA GLU A 98 40.98 -3.60 18.15
C GLU A 98 39.61 -3.94 17.58
N TYR A 99 39.28 -3.36 16.42
CA TYR A 99 38.01 -3.55 15.75
C TYR A 99 38.20 -4.27 14.41
N GLN A 100 37.22 -5.09 14.05
CA GLN A 100 37.26 -5.74 12.75
C GLN A 100 36.99 -4.74 11.63
N PRO A 101 37.79 -4.78 10.54
CA PRO A 101 37.61 -3.87 9.43
C PRO A 101 36.20 -4.01 8.84
N GLU A 102 35.64 -2.89 8.40
CA GLU A 102 34.32 -2.88 7.78
C GLU A 102 34.34 -3.69 6.48
N PRO A 103 33.36 -4.59 6.26
CA PRO A 103 33.32 -5.40 5.04
C PRO A 103 32.91 -4.55 3.82
N GLY A 104 33.51 -4.84 2.66
CA GLY A 104 33.20 -4.17 1.39
C GLY A 104 34.42 -3.47 0.77
N PRO A 105 34.27 -2.78 -0.39
CA PRO A 105 33.02 -2.41 -1.04
C PRO A 105 32.31 -3.57 -1.76
N PHE A 106 30.98 -3.51 -1.81
CA PHE A 106 30.14 -4.51 -2.48
C PHE A 106 29.73 -4.02 -3.86
N THR A 107 29.82 -4.87 -4.88
CA THR A 107 29.34 -4.52 -6.23
C THR A 107 28.02 -5.21 -6.51
N VAL A 108 26.96 -4.42 -6.73
CA VAL A 108 25.64 -4.94 -7.11
C VAL A 108 25.16 -4.22 -8.35
N ASN A 109 24.89 -4.96 -9.43
CA ASN A 109 24.42 -4.44 -10.72
C ASN A 109 25.32 -3.32 -11.28
N GLY A 110 26.64 -3.48 -11.18
CA GLY A 110 27.62 -2.51 -11.69
C GLY A 110 27.83 -1.26 -10.81
N ARG A 111 27.11 -1.12 -9.68
CA ARG A 111 27.33 -0.05 -8.70
C ARG A 111 28.06 -0.59 -7.48
N GLN A 112 29.11 0.12 -7.05
CA GLN A 112 29.77 -0.12 -5.77
C GLN A 112 28.98 0.51 -4.63
N TYR A 113 28.95 -0.19 -3.50
CA TYR A 113 28.30 0.20 -2.26
C TYR A 113 29.27 0.01 -1.10
N THR A 114 29.42 1.04 -0.27
CA THR A 114 29.97 0.84 1.08
C THR A 114 28.97 0.05 1.93
N TYR A 115 29.40 -0.50 3.06
CA TYR A 115 28.49 -1.18 3.98
C TYR A 115 27.42 -0.23 4.55
N TYR A 116 27.77 1.03 4.83
CA TYR A 116 26.80 2.06 5.17
C TYR A 116 25.74 2.24 4.06
N GLU A 117 26.16 2.46 2.81
CA GLU A 117 25.24 2.66 1.69
C GLU A 117 24.36 1.43 1.44
N ALA A 118 24.94 0.23 1.53
CA ALA A 118 24.21 -1.02 1.37
C ALA A 118 23.14 -1.20 2.46
N THR A 119 23.45 -0.90 3.72
CA THR A 119 22.46 -0.93 4.80
C THR A 119 21.39 0.16 4.67
N GLN A 120 21.72 1.34 4.13
CA GLN A 120 20.73 2.37 3.80
C GLN A 120 19.80 1.92 2.67
N LYS A 121 20.34 1.26 1.64
CA LYS A 121 19.55 0.69 0.55
C LYS A 121 18.63 -0.44 1.04
N GLN A 122 19.11 -1.33 1.93
CA GLN A 122 18.25 -2.29 2.65
C GLN A 122 17.06 -1.57 3.32
N ARG A 123 17.32 -0.51 4.09
CA ARG A 123 16.26 0.24 4.79
C ARG A 123 15.27 0.89 3.83
N ALA A 124 15.72 1.37 2.67
CA ALA A 124 14.85 1.92 1.63
C ALA A 124 13.92 0.84 1.05
N MET A 125 14.46 -0.33 0.68
CA MET A 125 13.66 -1.47 0.21
C MET A 125 12.68 -1.95 1.28
N GLU A 126 13.12 -2.04 2.55
CA GLU A 126 12.23 -2.37 3.67
C GLU A 126 11.06 -1.39 3.80
N ARG A 127 11.30 -0.07 3.63
CA ARG A 127 10.24 0.95 3.67
C ARG A 127 9.24 0.76 2.54
N GLN A 128 9.71 0.48 1.32
CA GLN A 128 8.84 0.22 0.17
C GLN A 128 7.97 -1.01 0.39
N ILE A 129 8.55 -2.13 0.85
CA ILE A 129 7.79 -3.35 1.15
C ILE A 129 6.74 -3.09 2.24
N ARG A 130 7.09 -2.37 3.31
CA ARG A 130 6.13 -2.03 4.37
C ARG A 130 5.02 -1.10 3.86
N ALA A 131 5.31 -0.17 2.95
CA ALA A 131 4.31 0.71 2.35
C ALA A 131 3.26 -0.10 1.56
N LEU A 132 3.71 -1.00 0.69
CA LEU A 132 2.84 -1.90 -0.08
C LEU A 132 1.98 -2.79 0.84
N LYS A 133 2.56 -3.33 1.92
CA LYS A 133 1.81 -4.13 2.90
C LYS A 133 0.72 -3.31 3.62
N ARG A 134 1.01 -2.05 3.98
CA ARG A 134 0.01 -1.16 4.58
C ARG A 134 -1.11 -0.82 3.61
N GLU A 135 -0.79 -0.63 2.34
CA GLU A 135 -1.79 -0.38 1.30
C GLU A 135 -2.75 -1.58 1.14
N VAL A 136 -2.22 -2.80 1.11
CA VAL A 136 -3.05 -4.02 1.11
C VAL A 136 -3.95 -4.10 2.33
N ASN A 137 -3.45 -3.75 3.52
CA ASN A 137 -4.26 -3.73 4.74
C ASN A 137 -5.36 -2.67 4.70
N ALA A 138 -5.12 -1.54 4.02
CA ALA A 138 -6.11 -0.47 3.85
C ALA A 138 -7.21 -0.81 2.81
N GLY A 139 -7.22 -2.05 2.29
CA GLY A 139 -8.15 -2.49 1.25
C GLY A 139 -7.72 -2.09 -0.17
N GLY A 140 -6.43 -1.81 -0.37
CA GLY A 140 -5.84 -1.55 -1.69
C GLY A 140 -5.81 -2.79 -2.59
N ASN A 141 -5.25 -2.62 -3.79
CA ASN A 141 -5.30 -3.64 -4.84
C ASN A 141 -4.66 -4.99 -4.39
N PRO A 142 -5.38 -6.13 -4.46
CA PRO A 142 -4.84 -7.45 -4.18
C PRO A 142 -3.66 -7.87 -5.05
N ASP A 143 -3.54 -7.30 -6.25
CA ASP A 143 -2.45 -7.58 -7.20
C ASP A 143 -1.08 -7.11 -6.68
N LEU A 144 -1.06 -6.19 -5.70
CA LEU A 144 0.15 -5.78 -4.98
C LEU A 144 0.83 -6.95 -4.26
N LYS A 145 0.16 -8.10 -4.09
CA LYS A 145 0.80 -9.31 -3.54
C LYS A 145 1.94 -9.82 -4.42
N SER A 146 1.78 -9.76 -5.75
CA SER A 146 2.81 -10.16 -6.69
C SER A 146 4.03 -9.25 -6.57
N GLU A 147 3.78 -7.94 -6.47
CA GLU A 147 4.80 -6.92 -6.28
C GLU A 147 5.50 -7.08 -4.91
N ILE A 148 4.77 -7.25 -3.81
CA ILE A 148 5.35 -7.48 -2.48
C ILE A 148 6.29 -8.70 -2.51
N ARG A 149 5.90 -9.79 -3.19
CA ARG A 149 6.75 -10.98 -3.36
C ARG A 149 7.99 -10.68 -4.19
N GLN A 150 7.84 -9.93 -5.28
CA GLN A 150 8.96 -9.51 -6.11
C GLN A 150 9.94 -8.62 -5.34
N ARG A 151 9.47 -7.55 -4.71
CA ARG A 151 10.27 -6.64 -3.87
C ARG A 151 10.97 -7.36 -2.73
N THR A 152 10.30 -8.34 -2.11
CA THR A 152 10.92 -9.17 -1.07
C THR A 152 12.04 -10.03 -1.65
N ARG A 153 11.89 -10.61 -2.84
CA ARG A 153 12.97 -11.36 -3.52
C ARG A 153 14.14 -10.45 -3.89
N GLU A 154 13.86 -9.25 -4.41
CA GLU A 154 14.88 -8.23 -4.71
C GLU A 154 15.66 -7.83 -3.44
N TYR A 155 14.95 -7.64 -2.31
CA TYR A 155 15.58 -7.36 -1.02
C TYR A 155 16.52 -8.47 -0.56
N LYS A 156 16.10 -9.73 -0.68
CA LYS A 156 16.92 -10.89 -0.33
C LYS A 156 18.16 -11.00 -1.21
N ALA A 157 17.95 -10.98 -2.53
CA ALA A 157 19.03 -11.03 -3.51
C ALA A 157 20.04 -9.89 -3.30
N PHE A 158 19.59 -8.68 -2.98
CA PHE A 158 20.47 -7.58 -2.66
C PHE A 158 21.26 -7.82 -1.37
N SER A 159 20.60 -8.35 -0.34
CA SER A 159 21.23 -8.64 0.96
C SER A 159 22.30 -9.72 0.83
N ASP A 160 22.00 -10.79 0.08
CA ASP A 160 22.92 -11.87 -0.24
C ASP A 160 24.09 -11.37 -1.09
N ALA A 161 23.84 -10.56 -2.11
CA ALA A 161 24.88 -10.00 -2.97
C ALA A 161 25.85 -9.08 -2.20
N CYS A 162 25.37 -8.37 -1.19
CA CYS A 162 26.21 -7.57 -0.30
C CYS A 162 26.77 -8.37 0.89
N GLY A 163 26.45 -9.66 1.06
CA GLY A 163 26.84 -10.43 2.25
C GLY A 163 26.31 -9.87 3.58
N ILE A 164 25.22 -9.09 3.56
CA ILE A 164 24.62 -8.46 4.74
C ILE A 164 23.41 -9.26 5.18
N ARG A 165 23.33 -9.57 6.48
CA ARG A 165 22.18 -10.28 7.07
C ARG A 165 20.83 -9.64 6.71
N GLU A 166 19.91 -10.48 6.21
CA GLU A 166 18.50 -10.14 6.05
C GLU A 166 17.81 -9.89 7.40
N LYS A 167 16.99 -8.84 7.47
CA LYS A 167 16.23 -8.42 8.66
C LYS A 167 14.73 -8.54 8.39
N LEU A 168 14.27 -9.76 8.17
CA LEU A 168 12.89 -10.07 7.78
C LEU A 168 11.86 -9.62 8.83
N GLU A 169 12.25 -9.58 10.10
CA GLU A 169 11.45 -9.05 11.20
C GLU A 169 11.04 -7.60 10.95
N ARG A 170 11.86 -6.81 10.26
CA ARG A 170 11.57 -5.41 9.92
C ARG A 170 10.54 -5.28 8.81
N LEU A 171 10.27 -6.33 8.03
CA LEU A 171 9.27 -6.30 6.96
C LEU A 171 7.85 -6.49 7.49
N HIS A 172 7.68 -6.81 8.78
CA HIS A 172 6.37 -7.06 9.37
C HIS A 172 5.54 -5.78 9.46
N VAL A 173 4.23 -5.91 9.22
CA VAL A 173 3.24 -4.83 9.34
C VAL A 173 2.04 -5.41 10.09
N LEU A 174 1.59 -4.73 11.14
CA LEU A 174 0.44 -5.15 11.93
C LEU A 174 -0.80 -5.26 11.03
N GLY A 175 -1.55 -6.36 11.18
CA GLY A 175 -2.73 -6.65 10.37
C GLY A 175 -2.45 -7.18 8.97
N TYR A 176 -1.17 -7.26 8.55
CA TYR A 176 -0.77 -7.91 7.30
C TYR A 176 -0.36 -9.35 7.60
N ASP A 177 -1.28 -10.28 7.37
CA ASP A 177 -1.01 -11.71 7.34
C ASP A 177 -1.20 -12.29 5.92
N ARG A 178 -0.70 -13.51 5.68
CA ARG A 178 -0.83 -14.17 4.36
C ARG A 178 -2.30 -14.38 3.95
N SER A 179 -3.24 -14.37 4.91
CA SER A 179 -4.68 -14.55 4.72
C SER A 179 -5.46 -13.25 4.53
N THR A 180 -4.90 -12.08 4.88
CA THR A 180 -5.61 -10.79 4.84
C THR A 180 -5.87 -10.44 3.39
N SER A 181 -4.86 -10.60 2.53
CA SER A 181 -4.99 -10.41 1.08
C SER A 181 -5.95 -11.43 0.46
N ALA A 182 -5.99 -12.68 0.93
CA ALA A 182 -6.92 -13.68 0.42
C ALA A 182 -8.38 -13.35 0.80
N ARG A 183 -8.60 -12.84 2.01
CA ARG A 183 -9.90 -12.32 2.45
C ARG A 183 -10.33 -11.09 1.64
N VAL A 184 -9.43 -10.13 1.42
CA VAL A 184 -9.71 -8.94 0.59
C VAL A 184 -10.05 -9.36 -0.84
N THR A 185 -9.26 -10.25 -1.45
CA THR A 185 -9.54 -10.77 -2.81
C THR A 185 -10.88 -11.51 -2.89
N LYS A 186 -11.19 -12.35 -1.89
CA LYS A 186 -12.46 -13.08 -1.81
C LYS A 186 -13.64 -12.12 -1.66
N SER A 187 -13.53 -11.16 -0.74
CA SER A 187 -14.53 -10.11 -0.53
C SER A 187 -14.77 -9.29 -1.81
N MET A 188 -13.70 -8.95 -2.54
CA MET A 188 -13.79 -8.22 -3.81
C MET A 188 -14.42 -9.07 -4.92
N ARG A 189 -14.04 -10.34 -5.09
CA ARG A 189 -14.71 -11.24 -6.05
C ARG A 189 -16.18 -11.47 -5.72
N GLU A 190 -16.51 -11.59 -4.44
CA GLU A 190 -17.90 -11.69 -4.00
C GLU A 190 -18.66 -10.40 -4.28
N MET A 191 -18.07 -9.23 -4.04
CA MET A 191 -18.67 -7.94 -4.37
C MET A 191 -18.90 -7.81 -5.88
N GLN A 192 -17.91 -8.17 -6.71
CA GLN A 192 -18.01 -8.12 -8.16
C GLN A 192 -19.08 -9.09 -8.71
N ARG A 193 -19.20 -10.28 -8.12
CA ARG A 193 -20.27 -11.25 -8.43
C ARG A 193 -21.67 -10.78 -8.01
N LYS A 194 -21.75 -9.81 -7.10
CA LYS A 194 -23.00 -9.22 -6.62
C LYS A 194 -23.44 -8.03 -7.45
N VAL A 195 -22.50 -7.25 -7.99
CA VAL A 195 -22.80 -6.13 -8.91
C VAL A 195 -23.32 -6.62 -10.27
N THR A 196 -23.01 -7.84 -10.69
CA THR A 196 -23.49 -8.40 -11.96
C THR A 196 -25.03 -8.55 -11.99
N LEU A 197 -25.69 -7.84 -12.90
CA LEU A 197 -27.08 -8.11 -13.28
C LEU A 197 -27.10 -9.43 -14.05
N ARG A 198 -27.72 -10.47 -13.47
CA ARG A 198 -28.01 -11.68 -14.23
C ARG A 198 -29.08 -11.34 -15.25
N THR A 199 -28.70 -11.31 -16.52
CA THR A 199 -29.55 -11.17 -17.75
C THR A 199 -30.80 -12.04 -17.79
N LYS A 200 -30.95 -13.02 -16.89
CA LYS A 200 -32.07 -13.95 -16.86
C LYS A 200 -33.45 -13.32 -16.65
N ASN A 201 -33.54 -12.06 -16.20
CA ASN A 201 -34.80 -11.34 -15.99
C ASN A 201 -34.74 -9.92 -16.59
N ASP A 202 -34.55 -9.80 -17.90
CA ASP A 202 -34.71 -8.53 -18.62
C ASP A 202 -36.12 -8.46 -19.25
N PRO A 203 -37.11 -7.82 -18.60
CA PRO A 203 -38.48 -7.80 -19.10
C PRO A 203 -38.65 -6.84 -20.29
N VAL A 204 -37.67 -5.96 -20.55
CA VAL A 204 -37.67 -5.05 -21.70
C VAL A 204 -37.33 -5.83 -22.98
N ARG A 205 -36.47 -6.85 -22.87
CA ARG A 205 -36.12 -7.74 -23.99
C ARG A 205 -37.36 -8.42 -24.59
N ASP A 206 -38.29 -8.86 -23.75
CA ASP A 206 -39.52 -9.53 -24.21
C ASP A 206 -40.41 -8.63 -25.10
N ARG A 207 -40.23 -7.30 -25.05
CA ARG A 207 -41.02 -6.33 -25.81
C ARG A 207 -40.29 -5.74 -27.01
N LEU A 208 -39.03 -5.37 -26.83
CA LEU A 208 -38.25 -4.67 -27.85
C LEU A 208 -37.21 -5.54 -28.54
N GLY A 209 -36.95 -6.75 -28.04
CA GLY A 209 -35.89 -7.62 -28.55
C GLY A 209 -34.48 -7.13 -28.17
N SER A 210 -33.47 -7.61 -28.90
CA SER A 210 -32.07 -7.19 -28.70
C SER A 210 -31.87 -5.71 -29.05
N ALA A 211 -31.05 -5.02 -28.28
CA ALA A 211 -30.65 -3.63 -28.54
C ALA A 211 -29.97 -3.48 -29.91
N MET A 212 -29.17 -4.46 -30.33
CA MET A 212 -28.46 -4.42 -31.61
C MET A 212 -29.41 -4.43 -32.82
N ILE A 213 -30.60 -5.02 -32.65
CA ILE A 213 -31.61 -5.09 -33.72
C ILE A 213 -32.57 -3.90 -33.62
N SER A 214 -33.03 -3.58 -32.41
CA SER A 214 -34.05 -2.55 -32.19
C SER A 214 -33.50 -1.12 -32.24
N HIS A 215 -32.29 -0.89 -31.74
CA HIS A 215 -31.67 0.44 -31.59
C HIS A 215 -30.18 0.44 -31.97
N PRO A 216 -29.82 0.06 -33.22
CA PRO A 216 -28.42 -0.09 -33.63
C PRO A 216 -27.60 1.20 -33.53
N GLN A 217 -28.19 2.34 -33.88
CA GLN A 217 -27.51 3.65 -33.84
C GLN A 217 -27.16 4.08 -32.40
N GLU A 218 -28.04 3.78 -31.44
CA GLU A 218 -27.81 4.11 -30.03
C GLU A 218 -26.69 3.24 -29.46
N VAL A 219 -26.70 1.94 -29.75
CA VAL A 219 -25.61 1.02 -29.36
C VAL A 219 -24.27 1.48 -29.90
N GLU A 220 -24.21 1.88 -31.18
CA GLU A 220 -22.98 2.41 -31.80
C GLU A 220 -22.49 3.69 -31.09
N SER A 221 -23.41 4.60 -30.74
CA SER A 221 -23.08 5.81 -29.99
C SER A 221 -22.50 5.51 -28.59
N ILE A 222 -23.03 4.48 -27.91
CA ILE A 222 -22.59 4.07 -26.57
C ILE A 222 -21.18 3.50 -26.65
N LEU A 223 -20.93 2.61 -27.62
CA LEU A 223 -19.61 2.02 -27.85
C LEU A 223 -18.56 3.10 -28.14
N LYS A 224 -18.89 4.04 -29.03
CA LYS A 224 -18.01 5.18 -29.32
C LYS A 224 -17.72 6.02 -28.07
N SER A 225 -18.73 6.27 -27.23
CA SER A 225 -18.54 6.99 -25.97
C SER A 225 -17.62 6.25 -25.01
N TRP A 226 -17.71 4.91 -24.94
CA TRP A 226 -16.82 4.10 -24.10
C TRP A 226 -15.39 4.08 -24.62
N ASP A 227 -15.21 4.00 -25.94
CA ASP A 227 -13.90 4.08 -26.60
C ASP A 227 -13.23 5.45 -26.33
N GLU A 228 -13.97 6.55 -26.49
CA GLU A 228 -13.48 7.92 -26.21
C GLU A 228 -13.08 8.09 -24.73
N LYS A 229 -13.78 7.43 -23.81
CA LYS A 229 -13.52 7.48 -22.36
C LYS A 229 -12.42 6.52 -21.90
N GLY A 230 -11.97 5.63 -22.77
CA GLY A 230 -10.99 4.59 -22.47
C GLY A 230 -11.52 3.47 -21.56
N VAL A 231 -12.82 3.19 -21.61
CA VAL A 231 -13.46 2.10 -20.85
C VAL A 231 -13.34 0.82 -21.66
N GLN A 232 -12.83 -0.25 -21.05
CA GLN A 232 -12.70 -1.54 -21.73
C GLN A 232 -14.05 -2.27 -21.72
N TYR A 233 -14.42 -2.91 -22.83
CA TYR A 233 -15.63 -3.72 -22.88
C TYR A 233 -15.40 -5.12 -23.47
N PHE A 234 -16.16 -6.10 -22.97
CA PHE A 234 -16.07 -7.49 -23.38
C PHE A 234 -17.46 -8.06 -23.67
N PHE A 235 -17.60 -8.79 -24.79
CA PHE A 235 -18.84 -9.48 -25.12
C PHE A 235 -18.89 -10.85 -24.45
N ARG A 236 -19.95 -11.11 -23.68
CA ARG A 236 -20.20 -12.39 -23.01
C ARG A 236 -21.69 -12.69 -22.98
N LYS A 237 -22.08 -13.84 -23.55
CA LYS A 237 -23.49 -14.28 -23.54
C LYS A 237 -24.00 -14.43 -22.10
N SER A 238 -25.19 -13.89 -21.86
CA SER A 238 -25.91 -13.99 -20.59
C SER A 238 -25.28 -13.29 -19.37
N ASP A 239 -24.29 -12.42 -19.56
CA ASP A 239 -23.73 -11.62 -18.47
C ASP A 239 -23.70 -10.14 -18.87
N MET A 240 -24.18 -9.26 -17.98
CA MET A 240 -24.16 -7.82 -18.18
C MET A 240 -23.78 -7.14 -16.86
N ALA A 241 -22.71 -6.36 -16.88
CA ALA A 241 -22.22 -5.66 -15.69
C ALA A 241 -21.17 -4.60 -15.99
N TYR A 242 -21.30 -3.46 -15.33
CA TYR A 242 -20.22 -2.51 -15.13
C TYR A 242 -19.39 -2.86 -13.88
N SER A 243 -18.08 -2.90 -14.05
CA SER A 243 -17.10 -2.99 -12.97
C SER A 243 -16.26 -1.71 -12.93
N PRO A 244 -16.37 -0.89 -11.87
CA PRO A 244 -15.51 0.27 -11.67
C PRO A 244 -14.02 -0.10 -11.66
N GLY A 245 -13.15 0.88 -11.95
CA GLY A 245 -11.71 0.72 -11.79
C GLY A 245 -11.33 0.38 -10.34
N LEU A 246 -10.23 -0.34 -10.15
CA LEU A 246 -9.80 -0.74 -8.80
C LEU A 246 -9.16 0.42 -8.03
N ILE A 247 -8.54 1.36 -8.74
CA ILE A 247 -7.80 2.50 -8.20
C ILE A 247 -8.44 3.80 -8.70
N LEU A 248 -8.30 4.88 -7.93
CA LEU A 248 -8.68 6.23 -8.33
C LEU A 248 -8.06 6.58 -9.70
N GLY A 249 -8.89 7.06 -10.63
CA GLY A 249 -8.49 7.44 -11.98
C GLY A 249 -8.43 6.28 -12.98
N GLN A 250 -8.44 5.02 -12.52
CA GLN A 250 -8.49 3.86 -13.42
C GLN A 250 -9.90 3.72 -14.01
N LYS A 251 -9.97 3.54 -15.33
CA LYS A 251 -11.24 3.31 -16.04
C LYS A 251 -11.80 1.93 -15.72
N GLY A 252 -13.12 1.84 -15.65
CA GLY A 252 -13.82 0.58 -15.42
C GLY A 252 -13.82 -0.35 -16.64
N GLN A 253 -14.47 -1.49 -16.46
CA GLN A 253 -14.72 -2.47 -17.52
C GLN A 253 -16.22 -2.78 -17.60
N VAL A 254 -16.74 -2.92 -18.81
CA VAL A 254 -18.13 -3.30 -19.07
C VAL A 254 -18.16 -4.71 -19.66
N VAL A 255 -18.98 -5.61 -19.10
CA VAL A 255 -19.33 -6.89 -19.73
C VAL A 255 -20.71 -6.75 -20.36
N ILE A 256 -20.83 -7.13 -21.62
CA ILE A 256 -22.00 -6.90 -22.45
C ILE A 256 -22.54 -8.24 -22.96
N ASP A 257 -23.84 -8.45 -22.84
CA ASP A 257 -24.54 -9.48 -23.59
C ASP A 257 -25.04 -8.90 -24.92
N PRO A 258 -24.56 -9.37 -26.10
CA PRO A 258 -25.05 -8.91 -27.41
C PRO A 258 -26.56 -9.04 -27.60
N GLU A 259 -27.19 -9.94 -26.84
CA GLU A 259 -28.62 -10.24 -26.90
C GLU A 259 -29.47 -9.46 -25.87
N ALA A 260 -28.85 -8.58 -25.09
CA ALA A 260 -29.55 -7.79 -24.08
C ALA A 260 -30.44 -6.69 -24.69
N SER A 261 -31.47 -6.27 -23.96
CA SER A 261 -32.35 -5.18 -24.39
C SER A 261 -31.69 -3.81 -24.30
N ILE A 262 -32.26 -2.83 -24.98
CA ILE A 262 -31.79 -1.44 -24.90
C ILE A 262 -31.85 -0.88 -23.47
N GLY A 263 -32.77 -1.38 -22.63
CA GLY A 263 -32.86 -1.00 -21.22
C GLY A 263 -31.61 -1.39 -20.44
N ALA A 264 -31.15 -2.63 -20.61
CA ALA A 264 -29.92 -3.10 -19.98
C ALA A 264 -28.70 -2.32 -20.48
N TRP A 265 -28.62 -2.01 -21.78
CA TRP A 265 -27.54 -1.18 -22.34
C TRP A 265 -27.51 0.23 -21.72
N ARG A 266 -28.67 0.88 -21.58
CA ARG A 266 -28.75 2.18 -20.90
C ARG A 266 -28.38 2.09 -19.43
N HIS A 267 -28.75 1.00 -18.74
CA HIS A 267 -28.39 0.78 -17.33
C HIS A 267 -26.88 0.74 -17.14
N GLU A 268 -26.17 -0.08 -17.91
CA GLU A 268 -24.72 -0.20 -17.76
C GLU A 268 -24.00 1.07 -18.20
N ASN A 269 -24.48 1.72 -19.27
CA ASN A 269 -23.95 3.02 -19.67
C ASN A 269 -24.18 4.08 -18.58
N ARG A 270 -25.29 4.04 -17.86
CA ARG A 270 -25.57 4.93 -16.73
C ARG A 270 -24.54 4.75 -15.62
N HIS A 271 -24.11 3.52 -15.34
CA HIS A 271 -23.04 3.27 -14.37
C HIS A 271 -21.71 3.88 -14.81
N VAL A 272 -21.35 3.75 -16.09
CA VAL A 272 -20.14 4.39 -16.65
C VAL A 272 -20.20 5.91 -16.50
N LEU A 273 -21.33 6.54 -16.86
CA LEU A 273 -21.53 7.98 -16.76
C LEU A 273 -21.48 8.47 -15.31
N ASP A 274 -22.04 7.70 -14.38
CA ASP A 274 -22.01 8.07 -12.97
C ASP A 274 -20.58 7.96 -12.40
N ASP A 275 -19.78 6.98 -12.83
CA ASP A 275 -18.38 6.84 -12.40
C ASP A 275 -17.49 7.96 -13.00
N GLU A 276 -17.75 8.33 -14.26
CA GLU A 276 -17.13 9.48 -14.93
C GLU A 276 -17.43 10.80 -14.20
N ALA A 277 -18.70 11.05 -13.87
CA ALA A 277 -19.12 12.26 -13.17
C ALA A 277 -18.50 12.40 -11.77
N ASN A 278 -18.08 11.30 -11.16
CA ASN A 278 -17.39 11.29 -9.87
C ASN A 278 -15.85 11.24 -10.02
N GLY A 279 -15.32 11.39 -11.23
CA GLY A 279 -13.88 11.44 -11.50
C GLY A 279 -13.18 10.10 -11.40
N TRP A 280 -13.87 8.99 -11.71
CA TRP A 280 -13.33 7.62 -11.64
C TRP A 280 -12.81 7.29 -10.23
N PRO A 281 -13.66 7.41 -9.20
CA PRO A 281 -13.25 7.30 -7.80
C PRO A 281 -12.78 5.89 -7.41
N GLY A 282 -13.07 4.90 -8.26
CA GLY A 282 -12.68 3.50 -8.11
C GLY A 282 -13.51 2.74 -7.08
N MET A 283 -13.21 1.45 -6.90
CA MET A 283 -14.04 0.51 -6.13
C MET A 283 -14.30 0.94 -4.67
N ARG A 284 -13.35 1.66 -4.04
CA ARG A 284 -13.47 2.16 -2.66
C ARG A 284 -14.69 3.08 -2.48
N TYR A 285 -15.11 3.78 -3.53
CA TYR A 285 -16.28 4.65 -3.50
C TYR A 285 -17.59 3.88 -3.31
N TYR A 286 -17.63 2.64 -3.78
CA TYR A 286 -18.80 1.75 -3.82
C TYR A 286 -18.98 0.91 -2.54
N ASN A 287 -18.11 1.06 -1.54
CA ASN A 287 -18.22 0.37 -0.25
C ASN A 287 -19.41 0.80 0.62
N SER A 288 -20.23 1.77 0.19
CA SER A 288 -21.39 2.26 0.93
C SER A 288 -22.70 1.78 0.29
N ALA A 289 -23.57 1.16 1.11
CA ALA A 289 -24.92 0.74 0.72
C ALA A 289 -25.70 1.84 0.01
N ALA A 290 -25.70 3.03 0.61
CA ALA A 290 -26.47 4.16 0.13
C ALA A 290 -26.01 4.61 -1.27
N ARG A 291 -24.70 4.52 -1.54
CA ARG A 291 -24.16 4.86 -2.86
C ARG A 291 -24.49 3.79 -3.88
N MET A 292 -24.31 2.51 -3.56
CA MET A 292 -24.70 1.41 -4.44
C MET A 292 -26.18 1.47 -4.84
N ILE A 293 -27.07 1.65 -3.86
CA ILE A 293 -28.51 1.79 -4.09
C ILE A 293 -28.81 3.00 -4.96
N LYS A 294 -28.15 4.14 -4.73
CA LYS A 294 -28.34 5.35 -5.55
C LYS A 294 -27.95 5.13 -7.02
N TYR A 295 -26.90 4.36 -7.29
CA TYR A 295 -26.45 4.07 -8.65
C TYR A 295 -27.40 3.10 -9.36
N GLU A 296 -27.78 2.02 -8.68
CA GLU A 296 -28.77 1.05 -9.18
C GLU A 296 -30.12 1.72 -9.43
N HIS A 297 -30.58 2.62 -8.55
CA HIS A 297 -31.81 3.39 -8.76
C HIS A 297 -31.77 4.25 -10.02
N ARG A 298 -30.60 4.80 -10.36
CA ARG A 298 -30.40 5.58 -11.58
C ARG A 298 -30.40 4.70 -12.82
N GLY A 299 -29.78 3.51 -12.77
CA GLY A 299 -29.86 2.51 -13.84
C GLY A 299 -31.31 2.06 -14.11
N TYR A 300 -32.02 1.61 -13.07
CA TYR A 300 -33.44 1.24 -13.19
C TYR A 300 -34.36 2.40 -13.62
N ALA A 301 -33.97 3.66 -13.37
CA ALA A 301 -34.75 4.80 -13.83
C ALA A 301 -34.77 4.92 -15.37
N GLU A 302 -33.67 4.57 -16.05
CA GLU A 302 -33.59 4.53 -17.51
C GLU A 302 -34.51 3.43 -18.08
N GLU A 303 -34.50 2.23 -17.48
CA GLU A 303 -35.41 1.15 -17.87
C GLU A 303 -36.90 1.53 -17.64
N ILE A 304 -37.19 2.19 -16.52
CA ILE A 304 -38.55 2.67 -16.20
C ILE A 304 -38.97 3.78 -17.16
N ALA A 305 -38.04 4.61 -17.66
CA ALA A 305 -38.33 5.62 -18.66
C ALA A 305 -38.79 4.98 -19.98
N ILE A 306 -38.11 3.93 -20.44
CA ILE A 306 -38.54 3.13 -21.60
C ILE A 306 -39.96 2.57 -21.39
N ALA A 307 -40.25 2.01 -20.21
CA ALA A 307 -41.59 1.50 -19.92
C ALA A 307 -42.67 2.60 -19.95
N ARG A 308 -42.33 3.85 -19.59
CA ARG A 308 -43.23 5.00 -19.68
C ARG A 308 -43.45 5.44 -21.13
N GLU A 309 -42.40 5.45 -21.94
CA GLU A 309 -42.47 5.76 -23.37
C GLU A 309 -43.38 4.78 -24.12
N LEU A 310 -43.22 3.49 -23.81
CA LEU A 310 -44.06 2.41 -24.33
C LEU A 310 -45.49 2.41 -23.76
N LYS A 311 -45.78 3.27 -22.78
CA LYS A 311 -47.04 3.32 -22.02
C LYS A 311 -47.43 1.96 -21.40
N ASP A 312 -46.43 1.12 -21.12
CA ASP A 312 -46.65 -0.23 -20.60
C ASP A 312 -46.62 -0.24 -19.07
N LYS A 313 -47.81 -0.34 -18.48
CA LYS A 313 -48.00 -0.36 -17.02
C LYS A 313 -47.49 -1.64 -16.37
N GLU A 314 -47.55 -2.78 -17.07
CA GLU A 314 -47.12 -4.07 -16.53
C GLU A 314 -45.59 -4.18 -16.52
N LEU A 315 -44.94 -3.76 -17.61
CA LEU A 315 -43.48 -3.68 -17.68
C LEU A 315 -42.93 -2.77 -16.56
N ARG A 316 -43.53 -1.60 -16.37
CA ARG A 316 -43.15 -0.68 -15.29
C ARG A 316 -43.29 -1.32 -13.91
N LYS A 317 -44.35 -2.08 -13.67
CA LYS A 317 -44.59 -2.75 -12.39
C LYS A 317 -43.56 -3.85 -12.13
N GLN A 318 -43.19 -4.61 -13.17
CA GLN A 318 -42.14 -5.63 -13.11
C GLN A 318 -40.77 -5.01 -12.78
N LEU A 319 -40.39 -3.93 -13.47
CA LEU A 319 -39.14 -3.21 -13.22
C LEU A 319 -39.06 -2.63 -11.80
N LEU A 320 -40.16 -2.06 -11.29
CA LEU A 320 -40.22 -1.59 -9.90
C LEU A 320 -40.04 -2.73 -8.88
N LYS A 321 -40.59 -3.92 -9.18
CA LYS A 321 -40.43 -5.11 -8.33
C LYS A 321 -38.99 -5.62 -8.35
N LEU A 322 -38.34 -5.62 -9.52
CA LEU A 322 -36.92 -5.98 -9.67
C LEU A 322 -36.02 -5.01 -8.90
N ARG A 323 -36.24 -3.70 -9.05
CA ARG A 323 -35.52 -2.67 -8.29
C ARG A 323 -35.65 -2.87 -6.78
N LYS A 324 -36.86 -3.10 -6.28
CA LYS A 324 -37.08 -3.33 -4.83
C LYS A 324 -36.36 -4.58 -4.33
N LYS A 325 -36.43 -5.68 -5.09
CA LYS A 325 -35.71 -6.91 -4.75
C LYS A 325 -34.20 -6.68 -4.70
N ARG A 326 -33.67 -5.91 -5.64
CA ARG A 326 -32.26 -5.53 -5.68
C ARG A 326 -31.84 -4.69 -4.48
N ASP A 327 -32.68 -3.74 -4.06
CA ASP A 327 -32.45 -2.96 -2.84
C ASP A 327 -32.36 -3.86 -1.59
N GLU A 328 -33.25 -4.85 -1.49
CA GLU A 328 -33.25 -5.83 -0.40
C GLU A 328 -31.99 -6.70 -0.42
N GLU A 329 -31.53 -7.15 -1.60
CA GLU A 329 -30.28 -7.90 -1.78
C GLU A 329 -29.05 -7.08 -1.34
N ILE A 330 -28.95 -5.81 -1.78
CA ILE A 330 -27.83 -4.92 -1.41
C ILE A 330 -27.80 -4.70 0.11
N ASN A 331 -28.95 -4.43 0.72
CA ASN A 331 -29.06 -4.20 2.16
C ASN A 331 -28.77 -5.47 2.98
N ALA A 332 -29.22 -6.63 2.53
CA ALA A 332 -28.98 -7.90 3.22
C ALA A 332 -27.50 -8.29 3.22
N GLU A 333 -26.77 -7.94 2.16
CA GLU A 333 -25.35 -8.29 2.06
C GLU A 333 -24.46 -7.44 2.96
N ILE A 334 -24.81 -6.17 3.14
CA ILE A 334 -24.04 -5.25 3.98
C ILE A 334 -24.26 -5.54 5.46
N ARG A 335 -25.42 -6.07 5.85
CA ARG A 335 -25.66 -6.58 7.22
C ARG A 335 -24.81 -7.81 7.57
N LYS A 336 -24.21 -8.50 6.58
CA LYS A 336 -23.34 -9.68 6.79
C LYS A 336 -21.85 -9.33 6.86
N GLN A 337 -21.47 -8.10 6.51
CA GLN A 337 -20.11 -7.56 6.63
C GLN A 337 -19.93 -6.95 8.01
#